data_AF-A0AAN8K8N0-F1
#
_entry.id   AF-A0AAN8K8N0-F1
#
_cell.length_a   1.000
_cell.length_b   1.000
_cell.length_c   1.000
_cell.angle_alpha   90.00
_cell.angle_beta   90.00
_cell.angle_gamma   90.00
#
_symmetry.space_group_name_H-M   'P 1'
#
loop_
_entity.id
_entity.type
_entity.pdbx_description
1 polymer ?
#
loop_
_entity_poly.entity_id
_entity_poly.type
_entity_poly.pdbx_seq_one_letter_code
_entity_poly.pdbx_strand_id
1 'polypeptide(L)'
;MSWFPERNNQTWLQKMCAGILKAGPIPKHVAFIMDGNRRFATKNSMDRAQGHLQGFNKLAEMLEWCLDLGISEVTVYAFSIVNFKRSKDEVDC
;
A
#
# COMPACT_ATOMS: atom_id res chain seq x y z
N MET A 1 4.76 8.68 13.23
CA MET A 1 4.67 7.44 12.42
C MET A 1 5.69 7.55 11.30
N SER A 2 6.61 6.60 11.18
CA SER A 2 7.53 6.54 10.05
C SER A 2 6.79 5.95 8.85
N TRP A 3 6.91 6.57 7.68
CA TRP A 3 6.41 6.03 6.40
C TRP A 3 7.24 4.84 5.91
N PHE A 4 8.41 4.64 6.50
CA PHE A 4 9.29 3.53 6.19
C PHE A 4 9.26 2.58 7.39
N PRO A 5 8.57 1.43 7.30
CA PRO A 5 8.74 0.35 8.25
C PRO A 5 10.19 -0.15 8.19
N GLU A 6 10.61 -0.93 9.20
CA GLU A 6 11.88 -1.66 9.10
C GLU A 6 11.87 -2.48 7.81
N ARG A 7 12.93 -2.36 7.00
CA ARG A 7 12.98 -2.97 5.66
C ARG A 7 12.57 -4.43 5.74
N ASN A 8 11.52 -4.79 5.00
CA ASN A 8 11.15 -6.19 4.91
C ASN A 8 12.18 -6.90 4.02
N ASN A 9 12.86 -7.91 4.56
CA ASN A 9 13.90 -8.61 3.82
C ASN A 9 13.26 -9.42 2.69
N GLN A 10 13.32 -8.90 1.46
CA GLN A 10 12.85 -9.62 0.28
C GLN A 10 13.47 -11.02 0.24
N THR A 11 12.63 -12.00 -0.01
CA THR A 11 13.06 -13.38 -0.22
C THR A 11 14.01 -13.48 -1.42
N TRP A 12 14.86 -14.50 -1.44
CA TRP A 12 15.80 -14.74 -2.54
C TRP A 12 15.07 -14.84 -3.90
N LEU A 13 13.87 -15.43 -3.91
CA LEU A 13 13.04 -15.57 -5.10
C LEU A 13 12.55 -14.21 -5.61
N GLN A 14 12.07 -13.34 -4.71
CA GLN A 14 11.65 -11.97 -5.07
C GLN A 14 12.80 -11.17 -5.68
N LYS A 15 14.01 -11.28 -5.12
CA LYS A 15 15.21 -10.61 -5.66
C LYS A 15 15.56 -11.13 -7.05
N MET A 16 15.50 -12.45 -7.27
CA MET A 16 15.76 -13.06 -8.57
C MET A 16 14.74 -12.59 -9.62
N CYS A 17 13.44 -12.63 -9.29
CA CYS A 17 12.38 -12.15 -10.17
C CYS A 17 12.52 -10.66 -10.49
N ALA A 18 12.81 -9.82 -9.48
CA ALA A 18 13.05 -8.40 -9.67
C ALA A 18 14.25 -8.15 -10.60
N GLY A 19 15.33 -8.93 -10.47
CA GLY A 19 16.49 -8.86 -11.37
C GLY A 19 16.13 -9.18 -12.82
N ILE A 20 15.33 -10.20 -13.06
CA ILE A 20 14.85 -10.56 -14.40
C ILE A 20 13.93 -9.47 -14.97
N LEU A 21 12.99 -8.96 -14.17
CA LEU A 21 12.07 -7.90 -14.60
C LEU A 21 12.79 -6.60 -14.96
N LYS A 22 13.86 -6.25 -14.23
CA LYS A 22 14.71 -5.09 -14.51
C LYS A 22 15.49 -5.18 -15.82
N ALA A 23 15.62 -6.36 -16.42
CA ALA A 23 16.19 -6.49 -17.76
C ALA A 23 15.23 -5.97 -18.85
N GLY A 24 13.94 -5.85 -18.54
CA GLY A 24 12.92 -5.28 -19.41
C GLY A 24 12.59 -3.81 -19.10
N PRO A 25 11.60 -3.23 -19.79
CA PRO A 25 11.14 -1.89 -19.52
C PRO A 25 10.41 -1.82 -18.17
N ILE A 26 10.92 -0.98 -17.25
CA ILE A 26 10.31 -0.71 -15.95
C ILE A 26 9.43 0.55 -16.05
N PRO A 27 8.19 0.52 -15.53
CA PRO A 27 7.35 1.71 -15.46
C PRO A 27 7.97 2.75 -14.53
N LYS A 28 7.96 4.02 -14.95
CA LYS A 28 8.45 5.15 -14.14
C LYS A 28 7.41 5.65 -13.13
N HIS A 29 6.13 5.46 -13.45
CA HIS A 29 5.01 5.93 -12.66
C HIS A 29 3.93 4.86 -12.57
N VAL A 30 3.43 4.59 -11.36
CA VAL A 30 2.32 3.65 -11.14
C VAL A 30 1.30 4.26 -10.18
N ALA A 31 0.01 4.07 -10.49
CA ALA A 31 -1.09 4.54 -9.66
C ALA A 31 -1.83 3.39 -8.98
N PHE A 32 -2.19 3.55 -7.71
CA PHE A 32 -2.87 2.56 -6.90
C PHE A 32 -4.18 3.10 -6.32
N ILE A 33 -5.24 2.32 -6.46
CA ILE A 33 -6.52 2.56 -5.79
C ILE A 33 -6.58 1.60 -4.61
N MET A 34 -6.40 2.12 -3.40
CA MET A 34 -6.41 1.32 -2.18
C MET A 34 -7.85 1.10 -1.70
N ASP A 35 -8.55 0.19 -2.38
CA ASP A 35 -9.89 -0.24 -1.96
C ASP A 35 -9.84 -1.58 -1.21
N GLY A 36 -10.84 -1.81 -0.36
CA GLY A 36 -11.05 -3.08 0.31
C GLY A 36 -10.70 -3.12 1.79
N ASN A 37 -10.18 -2.04 2.39
CA ASN A 37 -9.81 -2.02 3.81
C ASN A 37 -10.96 -2.44 4.75
N ARG A 38 -12.19 -2.02 4.45
CA ARG A 38 -13.39 -2.42 5.21
C ARG A 38 -13.71 -3.91 5.08
N ARG A 39 -13.64 -4.45 3.85
CA ARG A 39 -13.88 -5.88 3.58
C ARG A 39 -12.79 -6.74 4.23
N PHE A 40 -11.55 -6.26 4.21
CA PHE A 40 -10.42 -6.88 4.89
C PHE A 40 -10.63 -6.91 6.41
N ALA A 41 -11.07 -5.80 7.01
CA ALA A 41 -11.39 -5.75 8.44
C ALA A 41 -12.47 -6.78 8.80
N THR A 42 -13.59 -6.80 8.07
CA THR A 42 -14.67 -7.77 8.31
C THR A 42 -14.21 -9.22 8.15
N LYS A 43 -13.41 -9.52 7.11
CA LYS A 43 -12.90 -10.88 6.87
C LYS A 43 -11.97 -11.38 7.98
N ASN A 44 -11.20 -10.47 8.59
CA ASN A 44 -10.26 -10.81 9.66
C ASN A 44 -10.85 -10.57 11.06
N SER A 45 -12.16 -10.30 11.18
CA SER A 45 -12.82 -9.97 12.45
C SER A 45 -12.15 -8.83 13.21
N MET A 46 -11.61 -7.85 12.48
CA MET A 46 -10.92 -6.68 13.01
C MET A 46 -11.84 -5.46 12.99
N ASP A 47 -11.54 -4.49 13.85
CA ASP A 47 -12.23 -3.19 13.79
C ASP A 47 -11.87 -2.40 12.52
N ARG A 48 -12.76 -1.51 12.09
CA ARG A 48 -12.56 -0.71 10.87
C ARG A 48 -11.31 0.15 10.95
N ALA A 49 -11.05 0.78 12.10
CA ALA A 49 -9.84 1.59 12.32
C ALA A 49 -8.56 0.75 12.14
N GLN A 50 -8.55 -0.49 12.65
CA GLN A 50 -7.45 -1.43 12.44
C GLN A 50 -7.29 -1.82 10.96
N GLY A 51 -8.39 -1.98 10.22
CA GLY A 51 -8.36 -2.20 8.78
C GLY A 51 -7.73 -1.05 8.00
N HIS A 52 -7.98 0.20 8.41
CA HIS A 52 -7.35 1.38 7.82
C HIS A 52 -5.85 1.45 8.14
N LEU A 53 -5.47 1.16 9.39
CA LEU A 53 -4.06 1.10 9.80
C LEU A 53 -3.29 0.02 9.01
N GLN A 54 -3.88 -1.16 8.82
CA GLN A 54 -3.29 -2.22 8.00
C GLN A 54 -3.17 -1.82 6.53
N GLY A 55 -4.15 -1.09 6.00
CA GLY A 55 -4.07 -0.48 4.66
C GLY A 55 -2.90 0.49 4.53
N PHE A 56 -2.67 1.33 5.55
CA PHE A 56 -1.52 2.24 5.59
C PHE A 56 -0.18 1.48 5.67
N ASN A 57 -0.08 0.47 6.53
CA ASN A 57 1.13 -0.36 6.63
C ASN A 57 1.43 -1.08 5.30
N LYS A 58 0.38 -1.57 4.63
CA LYS A 58 0.52 -2.22 3.31
C LYS A 58 0.97 -1.23 2.25
N LEU A 59 0.49 0.02 2.28
CA LEU A 59 0.98 1.08 1.40
C LEU A 59 2.48 1.31 1.59
N ALA A 60 2.93 1.42 2.84
CA ALA A 60 4.33 1.66 3.16
C ALA A 60 5.25 0.52 2.64
N GLU A 61 4.87 -0.73 2.86
CA GLU A 61 5.57 -1.92 2.32
C GLU A 61 5.59 -1.91 0.78
N MET A 62 4.47 -1.51 0.17
CA MET A 62 4.34 -1.48 -1.28
C MET A 62 5.16 -0.37 -1.95
N LEU A 63 5.33 0.78 -1.27
CA LEU A 63 6.26 1.84 -1.69
C LEU A 63 7.71 1.37 -1.65
N GLU A 64 8.08 0.57 -0.64
CA GLU A 64 9.41 -0.05 -0.56
C GLU A 64 9.66 -0.97 -1.77
N TRP A 65 8.69 -1.81 -2.14
CA TRP A 65 8.80 -2.65 -3.34
C TRP A 65 8.95 -1.85 -4.62
N CYS A 66 8.22 -0.74 -4.77
CA CYS A 66 8.34 0.13 -5.93
C CYS A 66 9.74 0.75 -6.02
N LEU A 67 10.28 1.19 -4.90
CA LEU A 67 11.64 1.72 -4.81
C LEU A 67 12.67 0.65 -5.19
N ASP A 68 12.53 -0.56 -4.65
CA ASP A 68 13.42 -1.68 -4.96
C ASP A 68 13.37 -2.08 -6.44
N LEU A 69 12.21 -1.95 -7.10
CA LEU A 69 12.05 -2.21 -8.53
C LEU A 69 12.58 -1.05 -9.42
N GLY A 70 12.84 0.12 -8.85
CA GLY A 70 13.31 1.31 -9.58
C GLY A 70 12.20 2.17 -10.16
N ILE A 71 10.98 2.07 -9.62
CA ILE A 71 9.84 2.93 -9.97
C ILE A 71 10.02 4.26 -9.23
N SER A 72 10.11 5.37 -9.98
CA SER A 72 10.42 6.68 -9.42
C SER A 72 9.23 7.40 -8.80
N GLU A 73 8.03 7.15 -9.31
CA GLU A 73 6.83 7.88 -8.90
C GLU A 73 5.67 6.92 -8.62
N VAL A 74 4.94 7.17 -7.52
CA VAL A 74 3.76 6.41 -7.15
C VAL A 74 2.64 7.37 -6.79
N THR A 75 1.45 7.18 -7.37
CA THR A 75 0.25 7.93 -7.01
C THR A 75 -0.73 7.00 -6.31
N VAL A 76 -1.34 7.47 -5.23
CA VAL A 76 -2.22 6.64 -4.41
C VAL A 76 -3.54 7.36 -4.18
N TYR A 77 -4.65 6.66 -4.43
CA TYR A 77 -5.97 7.13 -4.06
C TYR A 77 -6.28 6.76 -2.61
N ALA A 78 -5.76 7.57 -1.68
CA ALA A 78 -5.89 7.34 -0.25
C ALA A 78 -7.25 7.79 0.33
N PHE A 79 -7.83 8.86 -0.22
CA PHE A 79 -9.11 9.39 0.27
C PHE A 79 -9.88 10.10 -0.85
N SER A 80 -11.18 9.82 -0.95
CA SER A 80 -12.09 10.48 -1.90
C SER A 80 -12.89 11.58 -1.20
N ILE A 81 -13.21 12.66 -1.92
CA ILE A 81 -14.17 13.69 -1.45
C ILE A 81 -15.53 13.06 -1.10
N VAL A 82 -15.90 11.94 -1.73
CA VAL A 82 -17.14 11.19 -1.44
C VAL A 82 -17.09 10.48 -0.06
N ASN A 83 -15.89 10.19 0.46
CA ASN A 83 -15.73 9.57 1.77
C ASN A 83 -16.05 10.52 2.94
N PHE A 84 -16.13 11.84 2.71
CA PHE A 84 -16.63 12.79 3.72
C PHE A 84 -18.11 12.58 4.07
N LYS A 85 -18.87 11.81 3.28
CA LYS A 85 -20.25 11.43 3.61
C LYS A 85 -20.36 10.25 4.57
N ARG A 86 -19.23 9.65 5.00
CA ARG A 86 -19.22 8.56 5.98
C ARG A 86 -19.41 9.12 7.40
N SER A 87 -19.76 8.26 8.35
CA SER A 87 -20.02 8.65 9.74
C SER A 87 -18.81 9.40 10.32
N LYS A 88 -19.05 10.43 11.15
CA LYS A 88 -17.98 11.21 11.81
C LYS A 88 -16.92 10.33 12.46
N ASP A 89 -17.34 9.24 13.10
CA ASP A 89 -16.43 8.27 13.73
C ASP A 89 -15.41 7.62 12.77
N GLU A 90 -15.68 7.55 11.46
CA GLU A 90 -14.75 7.00 10.45
C GLU A 90 -13.84 8.09 9.85
N VAL A 91 -14.24 9.36 9.94
CA VAL A 91 -13.50 10.51 9.39
C VAL A 91 -12.54 11.09 10.44
N ASP A 92 -12.92 11.05 11.71
CA ASP A 92 -12.16 11.57 12.85
C ASP A 92 -11.17 10.53 13.44
N CYS A 93 -11.02 9.36 12.80
CA CYS A 93 -10.07 8.29 13.18
C CYS A 93 -8.60 8.72 13.13
#